data_AF-A0A2V6ZDW6-F1
#
_entry.id   AF-A0A2V6ZDW6-F1
#
_cell.length_a   1.000
_cell.length_b   1.000
_cell.length_c   1.000
_cell.angle_alpha   90.00
_cell.angle_beta   90.00
_cell.angle_gamma   90.00
#
_symmetry.space_group_name_H-M   'P 1'
#
loop_
_entity.id
_entity.type
_entity.pdbx_description
1 polymer ?
#
loop_
_entity_poly.entity_id
_entity_poly.type
_entity_poly.pdbx_seq_one_letter_code
_entity_poly.pdbx_strand_id
1 'polypeptide(L)'
;MAWIFQRRVDMDDLTDDLRIRIHYKLESGQLPYDSPTKVSGRPATGETCAACDSAIGEGLVMECLVGAGGRTAWVRFHVLCFELWNDERRQPHKQTA
;
A
#
# COMPACT_ATOMS: atom_id res chain seq x y z
N MET A 1 15.17 9.05 34.17
CA MET A 1 14.23 7.90 34.22
C MET A 1 13.11 8.15 33.21
N ALA A 2 13.39 8.05 31.91
CA ALA A 2 12.46 8.50 30.86
C ALA A 2 12.69 7.75 29.55
N TRP A 3 12.47 6.43 29.50
CA TRP A 3 12.71 5.65 28.27
C TRP A 3 11.77 4.43 28.15
N ILE A 4 10.47 4.57 28.46
CA ILE A 4 9.48 3.47 28.26
C ILE A 4 8.34 3.87 27.30
N PHE A 5 8.23 5.14 26.89
CA PHE A 5 7.17 5.60 25.97
C PHE A 5 7.51 5.53 24.48
N GLN A 6 8.77 5.22 24.12
CA GLN A 6 9.25 5.38 22.74
C GLN A 6 8.55 4.43 21.75
N ARG A 7 8.28 3.18 22.12
CA ARG A 7 8.01 2.12 21.14
C ARG A 7 6.59 2.08 20.55
N ARG A 8 5.65 2.93 20.99
CA ARG A 8 4.25 2.89 20.51
C ARG A 8 3.89 4.02 19.56
N VAL A 9 4.67 5.10 19.50
CA VAL A 9 4.40 6.26 18.62
C VAL A 9 5.05 6.08 17.24
N ASP A 10 6.21 5.42 17.16
CA ASP A 10 6.95 5.25 15.90
C ASP A 10 6.24 4.34 14.87
N MET A 11 5.39 3.40 15.31
CA MET A 11 4.71 2.45 14.40
C MET A 11 3.45 3.06 13.78
N ASP A 12 2.71 3.88 14.54
CA ASP A 12 1.51 4.57 14.06
C ASP A 12 1.88 5.66 13.04
N ASP A 13 2.96 6.42 13.30
CA ASP A 13 3.50 7.44 12.39
C ASP A 13 3.88 6.85 11.03
N LEU A 14 4.64 5.74 11.02
CA LEU A 14 5.00 5.02 9.79
C LEU A 14 3.78 4.52 9.00
N THR A 15 2.69 4.15 9.67
CA THR A 15 1.45 3.75 8.99
C THR A 15 0.66 4.94 8.46
N ASP A 16 0.69 6.09 9.14
CA ASP A 16 0.06 7.33 8.70
C ASP A 16 0.79 7.94 7.51
N ASP A 17 2.13 8.02 7.56
CA ASP A 17 2.97 8.40 6.43
C ASP A 17 2.74 7.51 5.21
N LEU A 18 2.58 6.20 5.44
CA LEU A 18 2.29 5.25 4.38
C LEU A 18 0.90 5.48 3.78
N ARG A 19 -0.12 5.78 4.59
CA ARG A 19 -1.46 6.15 4.10
C ARG A 19 -1.40 7.43 3.25
N ILE A 20 -0.73 8.48 3.73
CA ILE A 20 -0.56 9.73 2.98
C ILE A 20 0.13 9.46 1.64
N ARG A 21 1.17 8.63 1.63
CA ARG A 21 1.88 8.26 0.40
C ARG A 21 1.02 7.45 -0.56
N ILE A 22 0.23 6.51 -0.05
CA ILE A 22 -0.74 5.74 -0.85
C ILE A 22 -1.77 6.69 -1.46
N HIS A 23 -2.31 7.63 -0.68
CA HIS A 23 -3.26 8.64 -1.16
C HIS A 23 -2.67 9.48 -2.29
N TYR A 24 -1.47 10.05 -2.09
CA TYR A 24 -0.81 10.85 -3.11
C TYR A 24 -0.53 10.06 -4.40
N LYS A 25 -0.18 8.78 -4.27
CA LYS A 25 0.06 7.89 -5.42
C LYS A 25 -1.22 7.50 -6.15
N LEU A 26 -2.31 7.34 -5.42
CA LEU A 26 -3.63 7.15 -5.99
C LEU A 26 -4.04 8.40 -6.80
N GLU A 27 -3.95 9.60 -6.21
CA GLU A 27 -4.27 10.87 -6.88
C GLU A 27 -3.40 11.16 -8.10
N SER A 28 -2.10 10.85 -8.03
CA SER A 28 -1.18 11.00 -9.16
C SER A 28 -1.31 9.93 -10.24
N GLY A 29 -2.17 8.92 -10.06
CA GLY A 29 -2.39 7.83 -11.00
C GLY A 29 -1.27 6.79 -11.06
N GLN A 30 -0.32 6.83 -10.13
CA GLN A 30 0.72 5.81 -9.98
C GLN A 30 0.16 4.52 -9.37
N LEU A 31 -0.89 4.65 -8.55
CA LEU A 31 -1.68 3.54 -8.04
C LEU A 31 -3.09 3.62 -8.63
N PRO A 32 -3.65 2.48 -9.09
CA PRO A 32 -5.02 2.46 -9.54
C PRO A 32 -6.00 2.53 -8.35
N TYR A 33 -7.07 3.28 -8.56
CA TYR A 33 -8.25 3.27 -7.69
C TYR A 33 -9.11 2.02 -7.88
N ASP A 34 -9.01 1.39 -9.06
CA ASP A 34 -9.80 0.24 -9.44
C ASP A 34 -9.59 -0.97 -8.53
N SER A 35 -10.64 -1.76 -8.37
CA SER A 35 -10.57 -3.01 -7.61
C SER A 35 -9.65 -4.00 -8.32
N PRO A 36 -8.80 -4.73 -7.57
CA PRO A 36 -7.96 -5.75 -8.18
C PRO A 36 -8.83 -6.91 -8.68
N THR A 37 -8.71 -7.24 -9.97
CA THR A 37 -9.40 -8.36 -10.61
C THR A 37 -8.88 -9.70 -10.11
N LYS A 38 -7.59 -9.76 -9.77
CA LYS A 38 -6.94 -10.95 -9.21
C LYS A 38 -5.91 -10.55 -8.17
N VAL A 39 -5.87 -11.27 -7.07
CA VAL A 39 -4.84 -11.09 -6.03
C VAL A 39 -4.19 -12.45 -5.78
N SER A 40 -2.86 -12.51 -5.77
CA SER A 40 -2.10 -13.72 -5.45
C SER A 40 -0.92 -13.40 -4.55
N GLY A 41 -0.69 -14.23 -3.53
CA GLY A 41 0.49 -14.15 -2.68
C GLY A 41 1.59 -15.07 -3.20
N ARG A 42 2.83 -14.57 -3.28
CA ARG A 42 4.03 -15.37 -3.60
C ARG A 42 5.20 -14.98 -2.71
N PRO A 43 6.22 -15.84 -2.56
CA PRO A 43 7.47 -15.45 -1.91
C PRO A 43 8.09 -14.27 -2.64
N ALA A 44 8.54 -13.27 -1.90
CA ALA A 44 9.25 -12.14 -2.45
C ALA A 44 10.63 -12.56 -2.99
N THR A 45 11.01 -11.98 -4.11
CA THR A 45 12.29 -12.20 -4.80
C THR A 45 13.11 -10.92 -4.92
N GLY A 46 12.74 -9.87 -4.17
CA GLY A 46 13.36 -8.55 -4.21
C GLY A 46 12.59 -7.51 -5.03
N GLU A 47 11.31 -7.74 -5.36
CA GLU A 47 10.51 -6.77 -6.11
C GLU A 47 10.25 -5.48 -5.33
N THR A 48 10.10 -4.37 -6.03
CA THR A 48 9.75 -3.09 -5.39
C THR A 48 8.25 -3.01 -5.11
N CYS A 49 7.89 -2.62 -3.88
CA CYS A 49 6.51 -2.35 -3.51
C CYS A 49 6.02 -1.04 -4.13
N ALA A 50 4.89 -1.08 -4.84
CA ALA A 50 4.31 0.08 -5.49
C ALA A 50 3.75 1.14 -4.51
N ALA A 51 3.47 0.79 -3.26
CA ALA A 51 3.00 1.74 -2.24
C ALA A 51 4.17 2.50 -1.60
N CYS A 52 5.10 1.79 -0.96
CA CYS A 52 6.20 2.41 -0.19
C CYS A 52 7.51 2.61 -0.97
N ASP A 53 7.58 2.19 -2.24
CA ASP A 53 8.79 2.19 -3.08
C ASP A 53 9.99 1.42 -2.50
N SER A 54 9.75 0.62 -1.47
CA SER A 54 10.79 -0.17 -0.82
C SER A 54 10.84 -1.58 -1.41
N ALA A 55 12.04 -2.16 -1.47
CA ALA A 55 12.22 -3.53 -1.93
C ALA A 55 11.59 -4.52 -0.93
N ILE A 56 10.82 -5.46 -1.46
CA ILE A 56 10.24 -6.58 -0.74
C ILE A 56 11.34 -7.63 -0.62
N GLY A 57 12.14 -7.55 0.44
CA GLY A 57 13.34 -8.36 0.64
C GLY A 57 13.03 -9.80 1.03
N GLU A 58 12.45 -10.02 2.22
CA GLU A 58 12.09 -11.34 2.73
C GLU A 58 10.64 -11.31 3.20
N GLY A 59 9.81 -12.24 2.70
CA GLY A 59 8.40 -12.33 3.06
C GLY A 59 7.49 -12.71 1.91
N LEU A 60 6.20 -12.37 2.05
CA LEU A 60 5.18 -12.61 1.05
C LEU A 60 4.90 -11.31 0.28
N VAL A 61 5.01 -11.35 -1.05
CA VAL A 61 4.53 -10.30 -1.95
C VAL A 61 3.09 -10.58 -2.34
N MET A 62 2.26 -9.54 -2.25
CA MET A 62 0.89 -9.54 -2.77
C MET A 62 0.90 -8.95 -4.18
N GLU A 63 0.67 -9.80 -5.16
CA GLU A 63 0.53 -9.42 -6.57
C GLU A 63 -0.94 -9.19 -6.90
N CYS A 64 -1.26 -7.99 -7.35
CA CYS A 64 -2.61 -7.57 -7.69
C CYS A 64 -2.67 -7.24 -9.18
N LEU A 65 -3.55 -7.91 -9.91
CA LEU A 65 -3.91 -7.54 -11.26
C LEU A 65 -5.02 -6.49 -11.19
N VAL A 66 -4.73 -5.30 -11.67
CA VAL A 66 -5.63 -4.14 -11.63
C VAL A 66 -5.84 -3.65 -13.06
N GLY A 67 -7.09 -3.37 -13.40
CA GLY A 67 -7.44 -2.77 -14.69
C GLY A 67 -7.42 -1.26 -14.57
N ALA A 68 -6.49 -0.59 -15.24
CA ALA A 68 -6.46 0.87 -15.32
C ALA A 68 -6.60 1.29 -16.79
N GLY A 69 -7.65 2.05 -17.12
CA GLY A 69 -7.85 2.61 -18.46
C GLY A 69 -7.91 1.57 -19.59
N GLY A 70 -8.47 0.38 -19.33
CA GLY A 70 -8.58 -0.71 -20.32
C GLY A 70 -7.32 -1.55 -20.48
N ARG A 71 -6.26 -1.31 -19.69
CA ARG A 71 -5.06 -2.15 -19.63
C ARG A 71 -4.95 -2.79 -18.25
N THR A 72 -4.62 -4.09 -18.22
CA THR A 72 -4.35 -4.80 -16.97
C THR A 72 -2.88 -4.69 -16.59
N ALA A 73 -2.58 -4.17 -15.41
CA ALA A 73 -1.23 -4.08 -14.86
C ALA A 73 -1.10 -4.94 -13.60
N TRP A 74 0.05 -5.58 -13.45
CA TRP A 74 0.43 -6.27 -12.22
C TRP A 74 1.10 -5.29 -11.28
N VAL A 75 0.51 -5.10 -10.10
CA VAL A 75 1.03 -4.21 -9.05
C VAL A 75 1.39 -5.07 -7.86
N ARG A 76 2.58 -4.81 -7.29
CA ARG A 76 3.18 -5.61 -6.23
C ARG A 76 3.21 -4.82 -4.94
N PHE A 77 2.81 -5.47 -3.85
CA PHE A 77 2.76 -4.84 -2.54
C PHE A 77 3.31 -5.76 -1.46
N HIS A 78 3.83 -5.16 -0.38
CA HIS A 78 3.89 -5.86 0.90
C HIS A 78 2.46 -6.18 1.37
N VAL A 79 2.32 -7.21 2.21
CA VAL A 79 1.01 -7.58 2.81
C VAL A 79 0.35 -6.38 3.50
N LEU A 80 1.08 -5.68 4.38
CA LEU A 80 0.55 -4.51 5.09
C LEU A 80 0.21 -3.34 4.15
N CYS A 81 1.04 -3.11 3.13
CA CYS A 81 0.77 -2.06 2.13
C CYS A 81 -0.48 -2.37 1.30
N PHE A 82 -0.71 -3.64 0.98
CA PHE A 82 -1.92 -4.08 0.29
C PHE A 82 -3.16 -3.86 1.16
N GLU A 83 -3.10 -4.20 2.45
CA GLU A 83 -4.22 -3.98 3.38
C GLU A 83 -4.56 -2.50 3.49
N LEU A 84 -3.56 -1.63 3.68
CA LEU A 84 -3.76 -0.17 3.75
C LEU A 84 -4.33 0.39 2.44
N TRP A 85 -3.77 0.01 1.28
CA TRP A 85 -4.32 0.45 0.00
C TRP A 85 -5.76 -0.05 -0.22
N ASN A 86 -6.05 -1.28 0.17
CA ASN A 86 -7.40 -1.85 0.08
C ASN A 86 -8.37 -1.18 1.04
N ASP A 87 -7.91 -0.66 2.18
CA ASP A 87 -8.70 0.14 3.11
C ASP A 87 -8.95 1.55 2.55
N GLU A 88 -7.89 2.27 2.16
CA GLU A 88 -7.96 3.64 1.61
C GLU A 88 -8.86 3.74 0.38
N ARG A 89 -8.81 2.75 -0.54
CA ARG A 89 -9.71 2.73 -1.71
C ARG A 89 -11.18 2.46 -1.36
N ARG A 90 -11.45 1.83 -0.21
CA ARG A 90 -12.79 1.47 0.27
C ARG A 90 -13.37 2.52 1.20
N GLN A 91 -12.52 3.32 1.84
CA GLN A 91 -12.98 4.48 2.58
C GLN A 91 -13.68 5.42 1.59
N PRO A 92 -14.97 5.74 1.81
CA PRO A 92 -15.60 6.80 1.03
C PRO A 92 -14.80 8.06 1.34
N HIS A 93 -14.19 8.65 0.32
CA HIS A 93 -13.47 9.91 0.43
C HIS A 93 -14.41 10.88 1.13
N LYS A 94 -14.17 11.16 2.42
CA LYS A 94 -14.78 12.30 3.08
C LYS A 94 -14.05 13.49 2.49
N GLN A 95 -14.51 13.93 1.32
CA GLN A 95 -14.32 15.29 0.86
C GLN A 95 -14.89 16.17 1.97
N THR A 96 -14.01 16.65 2.84
CA THR A 96 -14.34 17.69 3.81
C THR A 96 -14.72 18.91 2.99
N ALA A 97 -16.00 19.24 3.07
CA ALA A 97 -16.59 20.47 2.58
C ALA A 97 -16.10 21.69 3.37
#